data_AF-A0AAU5G342-F1
#
_entry.id   AF-A0AAU5G342-F1
#
_cell.length_a   1.000
_cell.length_b   1.000
_cell.length_c   1.000
_cell.angle_alpha   90.00
_cell.angle_beta   90.00
_cell.angle_gamma   90.00
#
_symmetry.space_group_name_H-M   'P 1'
#
loop_
_entity.id
_entity.type
_entity.pdbx_description
1 polymer ?
#
loop_
_entity_poly.entity_id
_entity_poly.type
_entity_poly.pdbx_seq_one_letter_code
_entity_poly.pdbx_strand_id
1 'polypeptide(L)'
;MPDITRRHALGAAAALAATVGAPLTAAVADDHGGHAGPHDPQAFDEVYRGRRIQGHATDGGGHHHGTGYAVFVDGAELHVMRNADGSWISVVSHYSPVPTPRAAARAAVDELQGARLVPFS
;
A
#
# COMPACT_ATOMS: atom_id res chain seq x y z
N MET A 1 -35.53 24.83 31.08
CA MET A 1 -35.71 23.39 30.85
C MET A 1 -34.82 22.68 31.85
N PRO A 2 -35.31 21.67 32.59
CA PRO A 2 -34.54 21.01 33.64
C PRO A 2 -33.37 20.18 33.06
N ASP A 3 -32.21 20.32 33.69
CA ASP A 3 -30.94 19.70 33.33
C ASP A 3 -30.96 18.17 33.46
N ILE A 4 -30.58 17.48 32.38
CA ILE A 4 -30.44 16.02 32.35
C ILE A 4 -29.05 15.65 32.88
N THR A 5 -29.00 15.11 34.10
CA THR A 5 -27.84 14.37 34.61
C THR A 5 -28.25 12.92 34.86
N ARG A 6 -27.77 11.97 34.03
CA ARG A 6 -27.69 10.55 34.43
C ARG A 6 -26.44 9.86 33.87
N ARG A 7 -25.54 9.64 34.84
CA ARG A 7 -24.46 8.64 34.95
C ARG A 7 -24.57 7.45 34.00
N HIS A 8 -23.52 7.21 33.22
CA HIS A 8 -23.22 5.88 32.71
C HIS A 8 -21.87 5.44 33.26
N ALA A 9 -21.90 4.28 33.92
CA ALA A 9 -20.81 3.68 34.67
C ALA A 9 -19.85 2.89 33.77
N LEU A 10 -18.63 2.77 34.28
CA LEU A 10 -17.49 2.03 33.75
C LEU A 10 -17.80 0.60 33.33
N GLY A 11 -17.12 0.15 32.27
CA GLY A 11 -16.85 -1.25 31.99
C GLY A 11 -15.45 -1.38 31.40
N ALA A 12 -14.48 -1.76 32.24
CA ALA A 12 -13.16 -2.20 31.80
C ALA A 12 -13.07 -3.71 32.00
N ALA A 13 -12.64 -4.45 30.98
CA ALA A 13 -11.99 -5.75 31.14
C ALA A 13 -11.23 -6.11 29.85
N ALA A 14 -9.94 -6.42 30.02
CA ALA A 14 -9.00 -6.88 29.01
C ALA A 14 -9.13 -8.40 28.76
N ALA A 15 -8.71 -8.86 27.59
CA ALA A 15 -8.23 -10.23 27.41
C ALA A 15 -7.15 -10.29 26.33
N LEU A 16 -5.95 -10.71 26.75
CA LEU A 16 -4.83 -11.11 25.91
C LEU A 16 -5.15 -12.48 25.29
N ALA A 17 -4.88 -12.65 23.99
CA ALA A 17 -4.80 -13.96 23.37
C ALA A 17 -3.50 -14.05 22.58
N ALA A 18 -2.56 -14.86 23.09
CA ALA A 18 -1.37 -15.31 22.39
C ALA A 18 -1.75 -16.42 21.41
N THR A 19 -1.20 -16.39 20.20
CA THR A 19 -1.21 -17.56 19.29
C THR A 19 0.21 -17.88 18.83
N VAL A 20 0.49 -19.17 18.85
CA VAL A 20 1.76 -19.85 18.62
C VAL A 20 2.07 -19.93 17.13
N GLY A 21 3.36 -19.85 16.79
CA GLY A 21 3.87 -19.67 15.42
C GLY A 21 3.75 -20.89 14.49
N ALA A 22 3.84 -20.59 13.20
CA ALA A 22 4.10 -21.51 12.10
C ALA A 22 5.35 -21.02 11.35
N PRO A 23 6.27 -21.90 10.91
CA PRO A 23 7.38 -21.49 10.06
C PRO A 23 6.84 -21.25 8.64
N LEU A 24 6.76 -19.98 8.24
CA LEU A 24 6.59 -19.62 6.83
C LEU A 24 7.92 -19.91 6.13
N THR A 25 7.92 -20.89 5.24
CA THR A 25 8.98 -21.09 4.25
C THR A 25 9.12 -19.81 3.43
N ALA A 26 10.23 -19.09 3.61
CA ALA A 26 10.57 -17.97 2.78
C ALA A 26 10.75 -18.46 1.34
N ALA A 27 9.83 -18.08 0.45
CA ALA A 27 10.07 -18.14 -0.97
C ALA A 27 11.25 -17.20 -1.25
N VAL A 28 12.33 -17.75 -1.81
CA VAL A 28 13.40 -16.95 -2.39
C VAL A 28 12.75 -16.18 -3.54
N ALA A 29 12.59 -14.87 -3.36
CA ALA A 29 12.28 -14.00 -4.47
C ALA A 29 13.50 -14.06 -5.40
N ASP A 30 13.30 -14.57 -6.60
CA ASP A 30 14.27 -14.46 -7.68
C ASP A 30 14.62 -12.98 -7.85
N ASP A 31 15.87 -12.66 -7.57
CA ASP A 31 16.43 -11.32 -7.69
C ASP A 31 16.63 -11.04 -9.19
N HIS A 32 15.53 -10.74 -9.89
CA HIS A 32 15.58 -10.15 -11.23
C HIS A 32 15.94 -8.68 -11.07
N GLY A 33 17.16 -8.45 -10.60
CA GLY A 33 17.80 -7.15 -10.47
C GLY A 33 18.15 -6.60 -11.84
N GLY A 34 17.13 -6.12 -12.57
CA GLY A 34 17.34 -5.10 -13.59
C GLY A 34 18.06 -3.92 -12.94
N HIS A 35 19.08 -3.38 -13.63
CA HIS A 35 19.97 -2.35 -13.09
C HIS A 35 19.22 -1.10 -12.61
N ALA A 36 18.84 -1.11 -11.33
CA ALA A 36 18.31 0.05 -10.63
C ALA A 36 19.44 1.07 -10.46
N GLY A 37 19.27 2.26 -11.03
CA GLY A 37 20.14 3.38 -10.75
C GLY A 37 20.05 3.75 -9.25
N PRO A 38 21.03 4.50 -8.69
CA PRO A 38 21.04 4.91 -7.28
C PRO A 38 19.79 5.68 -6.80
N HIS A 39 18.90 6.06 -7.72
CA HIS A 39 17.70 6.84 -7.48
C HIS A 39 16.39 6.09 -7.78
N ASP A 40 16.47 4.83 -8.20
CA ASP A 40 15.28 4.05 -8.50
C ASP A 40 14.66 3.49 -7.22
N PRO A 41 13.31 3.52 -7.08
CA PRO A 41 12.67 2.98 -5.89
C PRO A 41 12.93 1.48 -5.76
N GLN A 42 13.21 1.04 -4.53
CA GLN A 42 13.35 -0.38 -4.24
C GLN A 42 12.04 -1.13 -4.48
N ALA A 43 12.14 -2.38 -4.93
CA ALA A 43 10.99 -3.27 -4.98
C ALA A 43 10.43 -3.55 -3.56
N PHE A 44 9.15 -3.83 -3.46
CA PHE A 44 8.51 -4.23 -2.21
C PHE A 44 7.38 -5.25 -2.45
N ASP A 45 7.14 -6.09 -1.45
CA ASP A 45 6.01 -7.01 -1.36
C ASP A 45 5.65 -7.16 0.13
N GLU A 46 4.50 -6.65 0.55
CA GLU A 46 4.06 -6.73 1.94
C GLU A 46 2.54 -6.84 2.04
N VAL A 47 2.04 -7.29 3.19
CA VAL A 47 0.62 -7.22 3.53
C VAL A 47 0.39 -5.99 4.41
N TYR A 48 -0.37 -5.02 3.90
CA TYR A 48 -0.75 -3.81 4.63
C TYR A 48 -2.27 -3.81 4.86
N ARG A 49 -2.68 -3.76 6.13
CA ARG A 49 -4.10 -3.81 6.55
C ARG A 49 -4.90 -4.95 5.89
N GLY A 50 -4.28 -6.12 5.76
CA GLY A 50 -4.89 -7.31 5.17
C GLY A 50 -4.94 -7.34 3.63
N ARG A 51 -4.31 -6.37 2.95
CA ARG A 51 -4.21 -6.30 1.49
C ARG A 51 -2.75 -6.53 1.07
N ARG A 52 -2.50 -7.38 0.08
CA ARG A 52 -1.14 -7.54 -0.47
C ARG A 52 -0.84 -6.35 -1.35
N ILE A 53 0.26 -5.66 -1.09
CA ILE A 53 0.76 -4.57 -1.91
C ILE A 53 2.14 -4.91 -2.45
N GLN A 54 2.36 -4.61 -3.72
CA GLN A 54 3.61 -4.91 -4.41
C GLN A 54 4.06 -3.71 -5.22
N GLY A 55 5.36 -3.56 -5.41
CA GLY A 55 5.91 -2.62 -6.36
C GLY A 55 7.27 -3.05 -6.84
N HIS A 56 7.53 -2.84 -8.12
CA HIS A 56 8.80 -3.20 -8.75
C HIS A 56 9.01 -2.37 -10.02
N ALA A 57 10.27 -2.28 -10.45
CA ALA A 57 10.61 -1.70 -11.74
C ALA A 57 9.91 -2.45 -12.88
N THR A 58 9.52 -1.74 -13.94
CA THR A 58 9.03 -2.34 -15.17
C THR A 58 10.01 -2.09 -16.29
N ASP A 59 10.31 -3.16 -17.04
CA ASP A 59 11.08 -3.03 -18.28
C ASP A 59 10.23 -2.21 -19.25
N GLY A 60 10.71 -1.00 -19.57
CA GLY A 60 9.95 0.00 -20.34
C GLY A 60 9.40 -0.58 -21.64
N GLY A 61 8.09 -0.79 -21.70
CA GLY A 61 7.42 -1.38 -22.86
C GLY A 61 5.88 -1.46 -22.78
N GLY A 62 5.28 -1.35 -21.59
CA GLY A 62 3.83 -1.20 -21.42
C GLY A 62 3.37 0.26 -21.46
N HIS A 63 2.05 0.48 -21.60
CA HIS A 63 1.36 1.78 -21.63
C HIS A 63 1.51 2.67 -20.38
N HIS A 64 2.54 2.43 -19.57
CA HIS A 64 2.87 3.20 -18.37
C HIS A 64 3.43 4.56 -18.82
N HIS A 65 2.58 5.57 -18.84
CA HIS A 65 3.06 6.94 -18.88
C HIS A 65 3.85 7.24 -17.58
N GLY A 66 5.17 7.08 -17.63
CA GLY A 66 6.07 8.02 -16.96
C GLY A 66 6.87 7.58 -15.73
N THR A 67 6.79 6.34 -15.22
CA THR A 67 7.52 5.99 -13.97
C THR A 67 8.54 4.87 -14.06
N GLY A 68 8.44 3.95 -15.04
CA GLY A 68 9.25 2.72 -15.05
C GLY A 68 9.06 1.85 -13.79
N TYR A 69 7.94 2.05 -13.07
CA TYR A 69 7.67 1.40 -11.79
C TYR A 69 6.18 1.09 -11.68
N ALA A 70 5.83 -0.18 -11.50
CA ALA A 70 4.46 -0.62 -11.31
C ALA A 70 4.16 -0.86 -9.84
N VAL A 71 2.91 -0.63 -9.45
CA VAL A 71 2.38 -0.87 -8.11
C VAL A 71 1.11 -1.71 -8.23
N PHE A 72 0.92 -2.67 -7.33
CA PHE A 72 -0.23 -3.57 -7.32
C PHE A 72 -0.88 -3.63 -5.95
N VAL A 73 -2.20 -3.79 -5.92
CA VAL A 73 -3.01 -4.08 -4.72
C VAL A 73 -3.81 -5.36 -5.00
N ASP A 74 -3.52 -6.43 -4.27
CA ASP A 74 -4.02 -7.80 -4.50
C ASP A 74 -3.90 -8.26 -5.96
N GLY A 75 -2.79 -7.91 -6.60
CA GLY A 75 -2.51 -8.25 -7.99
C GLY A 75 -3.22 -7.36 -9.03
N ALA A 76 -4.10 -6.44 -8.63
CA ALA A 76 -4.63 -5.41 -9.54
C ALA A 76 -3.66 -4.24 -9.62
N GLU A 77 -3.30 -3.82 -10.84
CA GLU A 77 -2.38 -2.69 -11.04
C GLU A 77 -3.03 -1.38 -10.58
N LEU A 78 -2.29 -0.66 -9.75
CA LEU A 78 -2.59 0.69 -9.31
C LEU A 78 -1.78 1.67 -10.17
N HIS A 79 -2.47 2.50 -10.95
CA HIS A 79 -1.81 3.55 -11.70
C HIS A 79 -1.18 4.57 -10.75
N VAL A 80 0.15 4.72 -10.82
CA VAL A 80 0.94 5.66 -10.02
C VAL A 80 1.75 6.58 -10.93
N MET A 81 2.02 7.79 -10.44
CA MET A 81 2.89 8.76 -11.10
C MET A 81 3.92 9.28 -10.12
N ARG A 82 5.12 9.52 -10.63
CA ARG A 82 6.20 10.19 -9.91
C ARG A 82 6.22 11.66 -10.34
N ASN A 83 6.14 12.56 -9.37
CA ASN A 83 6.27 14.00 -9.58
C ASN A 83 7.73 14.38 -9.84
N ALA A 84 7.95 15.59 -10.36
CA ALA A 84 9.29 16.11 -10.64
C ALA A 84 10.18 16.24 -9.38
N ASP A 85 9.57 16.47 -8.21
CA ASP A 85 10.26 16.51 -6.92
C ASP A 85 10.54 15.12 -6.32
N GLY A 86 10.15 14.05 -7.02
CA GLY A 86 10.33 12.67 -6.62
C GLY A 86 9.24 12.11 -5.70
N SER A 87 8.24 12.92 -5.31
CA SER A 87 7.04 12.43 -4.61
C SER A 87 6.16 11.59 -5.54
N TRP A 88 5.24 10.84 -4.96
CA TRP A 88 4.39 9.88 -5.66
C TRP A 88 2.92 10.19 -5.40
N ILE A 89 2.10 9.93 -6.41
CA ILE A 89 0.64 10.00 -6.37
C ILE A 89 0.07 8.77 -7.05
N SER A 90 -1.18 8.43 -6.72
CA SER A 90 -1.92 7.34 -7.38
C SER A 90 -3.23 7.87 -7.96
N VAL A 91 -3.87 7.11 -8.86
CA VAL A 91 -5.18 7.49 -9.41
C VAL A 91 -6.26 7.64 -8.33
N VAL A 92 -6.16 6.91 -7.22
CA VAL A 92 -7.11 6.99 -6.10
C VAL A 92 -6.76 8.08 -5.09
N SER A 93 -5.54 8.62 -5.12
CA SER A 93 -5.10 9.73 -4.25
C SER A 93 -4.20 10.68 -5.03
N HIS A 94 -4.77 11.29 -6.06
CA HIS A 94 -3.99 12.00 -7.09
C HIS A 94 -3.45 13.36 -6.62
N TYR A 95 -4.11 14.00 -5.67
CA TYR A 95 -3.76 15.34 -5.19
C TYR A 95 -3.09 15.34 -3.81
N SER A 96 -2.61 14.17 -3.34
CA SER A 96 -1.96 14.02 -2.04
C SER A 96 -0.58 13.36 -2.22
N PRO A 97 0.48 14.14 -2.49
CA PRO A 97 1.81 13.59 -2.71
C PRO A 97 2.36 12.90 -1.46
N VAL A 98 2.98 11.73 -1.68
CA VAL A 98 3.63 10.92 -0.64
C VAL A 98 5.07 10.59 -1.02
N PRO A 99 5.98 10.30 -0.06
CA PRO A 99 7.41 10.28 -0.36
C PRO A 99 7.90 9.06 -1.16
N THR A 100 7.11 7.97 -1.24
CA THR A 100 7.54 6.71 -1.87
C THR A 100 6.39 6.00 -2.58
N PRO A 101 6.65 5.10 -3.54
CA PRO A 101 5.60 4.29 -4.16
C PRO A 101 4.93 3.34 -3.16
N ARG A 102 5.66 2.85 -2.15
CA ARG A 102 5.07 2.08 -1.04
C ARG A 102 4.07 2.92 -0.24
N ALA A 103 4.40 4.18 0.03
CA ALA A 103 3.47 5.09 0.70
C ALA A 103 2.22 5.35 -0.16
N ALA A 104 2.36 5.43 -1.49
CA ALA A 104 1.23 5.57 -2.41
C ALA A 104 0.33 4.32 -2.40
N ALA A 105 0.92 3.12 -2.36
CA ALA A 105 0.18 1.87 -2.22
C ALA A 105 -0.58 1.79 -0.88
N ARG A 106 0.04 2.18 0.23
CA ARG A 106 -0.61 2.23 1.55
C ARG A 106 -1.75 3.24 1.59
N ALA A 107 -1.54 4.44 1.03
CA ALA A 107 -2.59 5.45 0.91
C ALA A 107 -3.77 4.95 0.06
N ALA A 108 -3.50 4.20 -1.01
CA ALA A 108 -4.55 3.57 -1.80
C ALA A 108 -5.32 2.51 -1.02
N VAL A 109 -4.65 1.68 -0.21
CA VAL A 109 -5.33 0.71 0.68
C VAL A 109 -6.22 1.41 1.70
N ASP A 110 -5.73 2.51 2.27
CA ASP A 110 -6.50 3.32 3.23
C ASP A 110 -7.75 3.93 2.58
N GLU A 111 -7.63 4.46 1.35
CA GLU A 111 -8.74 5.04 0.60
C GLU A 111 -9.76 3.99 0.13
N LEU A 112 -9.29 2.81 -0.27
CA LEU A 112 -10.17 1.73 -0.76
C LEU A 112 -11.06 1.15 0.33
N GLN A 113 -10.66 1.20 1.60
CA GLN A 113 -11.46 0.71 2.74
C GLN A 113 -12.03 -0.72 2.56
N GLY A 114 -11.26 -1.59 1.89
CA GLY A 114 -11.66 -2.97 1.59
C GLY A 114 -12.31 -3.18 0.22
N ALA A 115 -12.60 -2.11 -0.54
CA ALA A 115 -13.03 -2.21 -1.92
C ALA A 115 -11.95 -2.83 -2.82
N ARG A 116 -12.40 -3.52 -3.86
CA ARG A 116 -11.53 -4.09 -4.90
C ARG A 116 -11.10 -3.00 -5.88
N LEU A 117 -9.81 -2.90 -6.13
CA LEU A 117 -9.27 -2.07 -7.20
C LEU A 117 -9.61 -2.72 -8.56
N VAL A 118 -10.07 -1.90 -9.51
CA VAL A 118 -10.33 -2.34 -10.89
C VAL A 118 -9.19 -1.89 -11.80
N PRO A 119 -8.88 -2.65 -12.88
CA PRO A 119 -7.87 -2.23 -13.84
C PRO A 119 -8.18 -0.86 -14.44
N PHE A 120 -7.15 -0.04 -14.64
CA PHE A 120 -7.27 1.21 -15.37
C PHE A 120 -7.21 0.94 -16.88
N SER A 121 -8.01 1.67 -17.66
CA SER A 121 -8.08 1.57 -19.13
C SER A 121 -7.31 2.66 -19.83
#